data_AF-A0A643C6J6-F1
#
_entry.id   AF-A0A643C6J6-F1
#
_cell.length_a   1.000
_cell.length_b   1.000
_cell.length_c   1.000
_cell.angle_alpha   90.00
_cell.angle_beta   90.00
_cell.angle_gamma   90.00
#
_symmetry.space_group_name_H-M   'P 1'
#
loop_
_entity.id
_entity.type
_entity.pdbx_description
1 polymer ?
#
loop_
_entity_poly.entity_id
_entity_poly.type
_entity_poly.pdbx_seq_one_letter_code
_entity_poly.pdbx_strand_id
1 'polypeptide(L)'
;EGASILIHGTEGTDSTLQVTSLAQIILEPRSRTIQGFEALIEREWLQAGHPFQQRCAQSAYCNSKQKWESPVFLLFLDCVWQILRQFPCSFEFNENLLIMLFEHAYASQFGTFLGNNESERCKLKLQQKTMSLWSWVNRPSELSKFANPLFEANSLVIWPSVAPQSLQLWEGIFLRWNRSSKYLDEAYEEMVNIIEYNKELQAKVNILRRQLAELETEDGMQESP
;
A
#
# COMPACT_ATOMS: atom_id res chain seq x y z
N GLU A 1 9.70 18.30 -19.19
CA GLU A 1 10.90 19.18 -19.07
C GLU A 1 12.18 18.45 -18.68
N GLY A 2 12.17 17.15 -18.35
CA GLY A 2 13.41 16.34 -18.24
C GLY A 2 14.43 16.83 -17.20
N ALA A 3 13.98 17.57 -16.19
CA ALA A 3 14.82 18.22 -15.21
C ALA A 3 14.99 17.38 -13.94
N SER A 4 16.16 17.44 -13.32
CA SER A 4 16.41 16.91 -11.98
C SER A 4 15.95 17.91 -10.92
N ILE A 5 15.33 17.42 -9.85
CA ILE A 5 14.75 18.24 -8.78
C ILE A 5 15.42 17.88 -7.46
N LEU A 6 15.85 18.90 -6.71
CA LEU A 6 16.30 18.76 -5.32
C LEU A 6 15.15 19.14 -4.38
N ILE A 7 14.73 18.20 -3.53
CA ILE A 7 13.70 18.42 -2.52
C ILE A 7 14.40 18.47 -1.16
N HIS A 8 14.18 19.53 -0.39
CA HIS A 8 14.71 19.64 0.96
C HIS A 8 13.74 20.39 1.87
N GLY A 9 13.77 20.03 3.15
CA GLY A 9 13.11 20.75 4.24
C GLY A 9 14.17 21.32 5.17
N THR A 10 13.76 21.73 6.38
CA THR A 10 14.69 22.23 7.40
C THR A 10 15.66 21.15 7.88
N GLU A 11 15.12 19.98 8.24
CA GLU A 11 15.91 18.81 8.69
C GLU A 11 15.95 17.67 7.65
N GLY A 12 15.08 17.71 6.64
CA GLY A 12 15.01 16.68 5.60
C GLY A 12 14.35 15.36 6.02
N THR A 13 13.87 15.25 7.26
CA THR A 13 13.40 13.99 7.88
C THR A 13 11.88 13.85 7.98
N ASP A 14 11.11 14.88 7.58
CA ASP A 14 9.64 14.87 7.64
C ASP A 14 9.03 15.17 6.26
N SER A 15 8.66 16.42 5.98
CA SER A 15 7.97 16.82 4.74
C SER A 15 8.74 16.47 3.47
N THR A 16 10.06 16.47 3.52
CA THR A 16 10.92 16.01 2.43
C THR A 16 10.61 14.56 2.06
N LEU A 17 10.55 13.67 3.05
CA LEU A 17 10.30 12.24 2.84
C LEU A 17 8.87 11.99 2.36
N GLN A 18 7.90 12.78 2.84
CA GLN A 18 6.52 12.74 2.35
C GLN A 18 6.47 13.04 0.84
N VAL A 19 7.07 14.16 0.42
CA VAL A 19 7.02 14.60 -0.99
C VAL A 19 7.82 13.63 -1.88
N THR A 20 9.01 13.19 -1.47
CA THR A 20 9.82 12.24 -2.26
C THR A 20 9.12 10.89 -2.40
N SER A 21 8.48 10.39 -1.33
CA SER A 21 7.76 9.11 -1.36
C SER A 21 6.51 9.19 -2.23
N LEU A 22 5.70 10.25 -2.12
CA LEU A 22 4.51 10.43 -2.95
C LEU A 22 4.85 10.61 -4.42
N ALA A 23 5.91 11.36 -4.73
CA ALA A 23 6.40 11.49 -6.10
C ALA A 23 6.81 10.14 -6.70
N GLN A 24 7.51 9.29 -5.92
CA GLN A 24 7.88 7.94 -6.36
C GLN A 24 6.64 7.06 -6.59
N ILE A 25 5.64 7.09 -5.72
CA ILE A 25 4.38 6.34 -5.91
C ILE A 25 3.64 6.78 -7.18
N ILE A 26 3.64 8.07 -7.48
CA ILE A 26 2.99 8.66 -8.67
C ILE A 26 3.73 8.25 -9.95
N LEU A 27 5.07 8.30 -9.93
CA LEU A 27 5.92 8.13 -11.11
C LEU A 27 6.29 6.68 -11.38
N GLU A 28 6.48 5.86 -10.34
CA GLU A 28 7.04 4.52 -10.44
C GLU A 28 5.99 3.42 -10.16
N PRO A 29 5.72 2.54 -11.15
CA PRO A 29 4.86 1.37 -10.95
C PRO A 29 5.33 0.42 -9.86
N ARG A 30 6.65 0.32 -9.65
CA ARG A 30 7.23 -0.60 -8.68
C ARG A 30 6.82 -0.24 -7.26
N SER A 31 6.75 1.03 -6.88
CA SER A 31 6.30 1.45 -5.55
C SER A 31 4.81 1.19 -5.26
N ARG A 32 4.04 0.73 -6.26
CA ARG A 32 2.62 0.37 -6.11
C ARG A 32 2.39 -1.13 -5.87
N THR A 33 3.45 -1.94 -5.89
CA THR A 33 3.43 -3.34 -5.43
C THR A 33 3.60 -3.40 -3.92
N ILE A 34 3.16 -4.49 -3.26
CA ILE A 34 3.34 -4.69 -1.81
C ILE A 34 4.83 -4.56 -1.47
N GLN A 35 5.67 -5.39 -2.09
CA GLN A 35 7.11 -5.41 -1.84
C GLN A 35 7.79 -4.09 -2.20
N GLY A 36 7.35 -3.43 -3.27
CA GLY A 36 7.93 -2.15 -3.68
C GLY A 36 7.55 -1.01 -2.74
N PHE A 37 6.35 -1.04 -2.16
CA PHE A 37 5.94 -0.09 -1.14
C PHE A 37 6.68 -0.33 0.19
N GLU A 38 6.87 -1.58 0.60
CA GLU A 38 7.73 -1.94 1.74
C GLU A 38 9.17 -1.43 1.54
N ALA A 39 9.75 -1.65 0.35
CA ALA A 39 11.09 -1.17 0.01
C ALA A 39 11.18 0.36 -0.02
N LEU A 40 10.12 1.05 -0.47
CA LEU A 40 10.02 2.50 -0.42
C LEU A 40 10.06 3.00 1.03
N ILE A 41 9.26 2.41 1.92
CA ILE A 41 9.23 2.77 3.35
C ILE A 41 10.59 2.49 4.00
N GLU A 42 11.19 1.34 3.74
CA GLU A 42 12.50 0.97 4.28
C GLU A 42 13.58 2.00 3.91
N ARG A 43 13.65 2.38 2.63
CA ARG A 43 14.65 3.32 2.13
C ARG A 43 14.35 4.77 2.53
N GLU A 44 13.16 5.27 2.20
CA GLU A 44 12.83 6.69 2.33
C GLU A 44 12.46 7.08 3.76
N TRP A 45 11.98 6.17 4.60
CA TRP A 45 11.56 6.53 5.96
C TRP A 45 12.50 5.99 7.02
N LEU A 46 12.88 4.71 6.93
CA LEU A 46 13.69 4.09 7.99
C LEU A 46 15.18 4.43 7.84
N GLN A 47 15.74 4.18 6.66
CA GLN A 47 17.16 4.42 6.39
C GLN A 47 17.49 5.92 6.28
N ALA A 48 16.60 6.73 5.69
CA ALA A 48 16.76 8.18 5.62
C ALA A 48 16.58 8.89 6.99
N GLY A 49 16.12 8.16 8.02
CA GLY A 49 16.13 8.64 9.40
C GLY A 49 14.90 9.45 9.82
N HIS A 50 13.70 9.07 9.34
CA HIS A 50 12.47 9.59 9.94
C HIS A 50 12.42 9.22 11.43
N PRO A 51 12.25 10.20 12.34
CA PRO A 51 12.36 9.95 13.77
C PRO A 51 11.09 9.33 14.36
N PHE A 52 10.75 8.09 13.97
CA PHE A 52 9.54 7.37 14.38
C PHE A 52 9.35 7.36 15.90
N GLN A 53 10.40 7.08 16.66
CA GLN A 53 10.32 7.02 18.12
C GLN A 53 9.95 8.37 18.76
N GLN A 54 10.31 9.51 18.15
CA GLN A 54 9.93 10.86 18.61
C GLN A 54 8.57 11.30 18.06
N ARG A 55 8.26 10.99 16.80
CA ARG A 55 7.04 11.42 16.09
C ARG A 55 5.82 10.62 16.52
N CYS A 56 6.01 9.34 16.78
CA CYS A 56 5.01 8.37 17.23
C CYS A 56 5.19 8.01 18.72
N ALA A 57 5.95 8.81 19.49
CA ALA A 57 6.15 8.60 20.92
C ALA A 57 4.81 8.58 21.65
N GLN A 58 4.55 7.50 22.42
CA GLN A 58 3.37 7.24 23.24
C GLN A 58 2.00 7.56 22.61
N SER A 59 1.16 6.54 22.51
CA SER A 59 -0.24 6.58 22.05
C SER A 59 -1.02 7.81 22.54
N ALA A 60 -2.09 8.18 21.82
CA ALA A 60 -3.03 9.30 22.05
C ALA A 60 -3.60 9.44 23.49
N TYR A 61 -3.20 8.59 24.43
CA TYR A 61 -3.50 8.57 25.85
C TYR A 61 -2.43 9.25 26.73
N CYS A 62 -1.32 9.76 26.16
CA CYS A 62 -0.33 10.49 26.95
C CYS A 62 -0.82 11.91 27.25
N ASN A 63 -0.98 12.24 28.54
CA ASN A 63 -1.46 13.55 28.98
C ASN A 63 -0.42 14.68 28.85
N SER A 64 0.82 14.37 28.47
CA SER A 64 1.87 15.36 28.23
C SER A 64 2.04 15.59 26.73
N LYS A 65 1.79 16.82 26.26
CA LYS A 65 2.16 17.20 24.89
C LYS A 65 3.67 17.20 24.76
N GLN A 66 4.22 16.22 24.06
CA GLN A 66 5.64 16.25 23.71
C GLN A 66 5.83 17.24 22.55
N LYS A 67 6.91 18.02 22.63
CA LYS A 67 7.23 19.07 21.63
C LYS A 67 7.44 18.51 20.21
N TRP A 68 7.71 17.21 20.08
CA TRP A 68 8.23 16.58 18.86
C TRP A 68 7.29 15.55 18.23
N GLU A 69 6.12 15.31 18.82
CA GLU A 69 5.08 14.44 18.26
C GLU A 69 4.42 15.11 17.05
N SER A 70 4.26 14.36 15.96
CA SER A 70 3.60 14.84 14.75
C SER A 70 3.18 13.67 13.86
N PRO A 71 1.96 13.67 13.28
CA PRO A 71 1.42 12.56 12.50
C PRO A 71 1.98 12.52 11.06
N VAL A 72 3.29 12.74 10.87
CA VAL A 72 3.92 12.86 9.54
C VAL A 72 3.75 11.59 8.72
N PHE A 73 4.04 10.42 9.31
CA PHE A 73 3.87 9.14 8.63
C PHE A 73 2.38 8.82 8.37
N LEU A 74 1.48 9.14 9.31
CA LEU A 74 0.04 9.00 9.09
C LEU A 74 -0.47 9.89 7.94
N LEU A 75 -0.01 11.14 7.86
CA LEU A 75 -0.36 12.03 6.75
C LEU A 75 0.14 11.49 5.40
N PHE A 76 1.32 10.87 5.38
CA PHE A 76 1.80 10.17 4.19
C PHE A 76 0.86 9.02 3.82
N LEU A 77 0.50 8.15 4.77
CA LEU A 77 -0.41 7.03 4.52
C LEU A 77 -1.80 7.51 4.07
N ASP A 78 -2.32 8.60 4.64
CA ASP A 78 -3.57 9.22 4.17
C ASP A 78 -3.45 9.68 2.73
N CYS A 79 -2.35 10.35 2.35
CA CYS A 79 -2.11 10.73 0.96
C CYS A 79 -2.06 9.51 0.03
N VAL A 80 -1.40 8.41 0.44
CA VAL A 80 -1.40 7.17 -0.34
C VAL A 80 -2.82 6.60 -0.47
N TRP A 81 -3.62 6.62 0.59
CA TRP A 81 -5.02 6.21 0.55
C TRP A 81 -5.86 7.09 -0.40
N GLN A 82 -5.63 8.41 -0.44
CA GLN A 82 -6.29 9.29 -1.42
C GLN A 82 -5.97 8.87 -2.86
N ILE A 83 -4.72 8.52 -3.15
CA ILE A 83 -4.28 8.08 -4.48
C ILE A 83 -4.85 6.71 -4.81
N LEU A 84 -4.81 5.77 -3.87
CA LEU A 84 -5.38 4.42 -4.01
C LEU A 84 -6.87 4.50 -4.36
N ARG A 85 -7.64 5.35 -3.68
CA ARG A 85 -9.07 5.55 -3.99
C ARG A 85 -9.30 6.10 -5.40
N GLN A 86 -8.45 7.01 -5.87
CA GLN A 86 -8.56 7.58 -7.21
C GLN A 86 -8.11 6.61 -8.32
N PHE A 87 -7.25 5.63 -7.99
CA PHE A 87 -6.71 4.64 -8.92
C PHE A 87 -6.84 3.21 -8.36
N PRO A 88 -8.07 2.69 -8.19
CA PRO A 88 -8.34 1.45 -7.44
C PRO A 88 -7.66 0.20 -8.02
N CYS A 89 -7.40 0.15 -9.33
CA CYS A 89 -6.74 -1.00 -9.96
C CYS A 89 -5.21 -0.87 -10.02
N SER A 90 -4.64 0.29 -9.67
CA SER A 90 -3.21 0.56 -9.89
C SER A 90 -2.29 0.12 -8.76
N PHE A 91 -2.84 -0.35 -7.64
CA PHE A 91 -2.10 -0.76 -6.45
C PHE A 91 -2.33 -2.24 -6.17
N GLU A 92 -1.25 -2.98 -5.91
CA GLU A 92 -1.30 -4.39 -5.52
C GLU A 92 -1.81 -4.56 -4.10
N PHE A 93 -1.60 -3.54 -3.25
CA PHE A 93 -2.10 -3.53 -1.88
C PHE A 93 -3.44 -2.79 -1.75
N ASN A 94 -4.19 -3.16 -0.72
CA ASN A 94 -5.44 -2.53 -0.33
C ASN A 94 -5.29 -1.63 0.91
N GLU A 95 -6.39 -1.03 1.35
CA GLU A 95 -6.44 -0.15 2.53
C GLU A 95 -5.97 -0.83 3.82
N ASN A 96 -6.16 -2.14 3.98
CA ASN A 96 -5.76 -2.87 5.19
C ASN A 96 -4.26 -2.82 5.42
N LEU A 97 -3.44 -2.79 4.35
CA LEU A 97 -2.00 -2.63 4.49
C LEU A 97 -1.64 -1.28 5.11
N LEU A 98 -2.32 -0.21 4.66
CA LEU A 98 -2.09 1.15 5.16
C LEU A 98 -2.54 1.29 6.62
N ILE A 99 -3.68 0.71 6.98
CA ILE A 99 -4.16 0.68 8.37
C ILE A 99 -3.16 -0.08 9.27
N MET A 100 -2.70 -1.25 8.83
CA MET A 100 -1.72 -2.05 9.55
C MET A 100 -0.41 -1.28 9.76
N LEU A 101 0.09 -0.59 8.73
CA LEU A 101 1.29 0.24 8.84
C LEU A 101 1.12 1.38 9.84
N PHE A 102 -0.05 2.02 9.85
CA PHE A 102 -0.38 3.03 10.87
C PHE A 102 -0.35 2.42 12.27
N GLU A 103 -1.03 1.30 12.51
CA GLU A 103 -1.08 0.66 13.83
C GLU A 103 0.33 0.30 14.32
N HIS A 104 1.14 -0.32 13.45
CA HIS A 104 2.50 -0.74 13.78
C HIS A 104 3.52 0.41 13.86
N ALA A 105 3.21 1.61 13.34
CA ALA A 105 4.06 2.79 13.57
C ALA A 105 3.92 3.32 15.01
N TYR A 106 2.73 3.21 15.62
CA TYR A 106 2.46 3.70 16.98
C TYR A 106 2.60 2.62 18.06
N ALA A 107 2.20 1.38 17.77
CA ALA A 107 2.28 0.27 18.70
C ALA A 107 2.56 -1.03 17.94
N SER A 108 3.73 -1.64 18.20
CA SER A 108 4.16 -2.82 17.45
C SER A 108 4.89 -3.83 18.30
N GLN A 109 4.68 -5.10 17.97
CA GLN A 109 5.50 -6.23 18.42
C GLN A 109 6.77 -6.43 17.57
N PHE A 110 6.92 -5.68 16.49
CA PHE A 110 8.03 -5.76 15.54
C PHE A 110 9.03 -4.62 15.75
N GLY A 111 10.28 -4.85 15.31
CA GLY A 111 11.33 -3.83 15.40
C GLY A 111 11.33 -2.79 14.28
N THR A 112 10.51 -2.96 13.24
CA THR A 112 10.60 -2.18 12.00
C THR A 112 10.46 -0.68 12.19
N PHE A 113 9.63 -0.19 13.10
CA PHE A 113 9.43 1.24 13.32
C PHE A 113 10.10 1.76 14.61
N LEU A 114 10.96 0.97 15.26
CA LEU A 114 11.65 1.38 16.48
C LEU A 114 12.88 2.25 16.19
N GLY A 115 13.15 3.22 17.07
CA GLY A 115 14.28 4.15 16.97
C GLY A 115 14.06 5.30 15.98
N ASN A 116 14.96 6.29 15.99
CA ASN A 116 14.81 7.51 15.19
C ASN A 116 15.62 7.53 13.89
N ASN A 117 16.62 6.67 13.78
CA ASN A 117 17.53 6.62 12.64
C ASN A 117 18.26 5.28 12.61
N GLU A 118 18.89 4.97 11.48
CA GLU A 118 19.61 3.72 11.28
C GLU A 118 20.76 3.50 12.29
N SER A 119 21.45 4.57 12.70
CA SER A 119 22.52 4.48 13.70
C SER A 119 22.00 3.97 15.05
N GLU A 120 20.86 4.51 15.52
CA GLU A 120 20.21 4.04 16.75
C GLU A 120 19.74 2.59 16.63
N ARG A 121 19.15 2.21 15.49
CA ARG A 121 18.65 0.84 15.23
C ARG A 121 19.78 -0.19 15.31
N CYS A 122 20.94 0.15 14.72
CA CYS A 122 22.15 -0.65 14.81
C CYS A 122 22.68 -0.77 16.25
N LYS A 123 22.75 0.33 17.01
CA LYS A 123 23.17 0.32 18.43
C LYS A 123 22.26 -0.55 19.30
N LEU A 124 20.95 -0.50 19.05
CA LEU A 124 19.95 -1.29 19.76
C LEU A 124 19.95 -2.78 19.34
N LYS A 125 20.66 -3.14 18.26
CA LYS A 125 20.72 -4.50 17.71
C LYS A 125 19.34 -5.04 17.34
N LEU A 126 18.49 -4.18 16.75
CA LEU A 126 17.09 -4.52 16.46
C LEU A 126 16.97 -5.72 15.51
N GLN A 127 17.79 -5.77 14.46
CA GLN A 127 17.79 -6.89 13.50
C GLN A 127 18.05 -8.24 14.18
N GLN A 128 18.82 -8.29 15.28
CA GLN A 128 19.11 -9.52 16.00
C GLN A 128 18.11 -9.79 17.14
N LYS A 129 17.51 -8.74 17.71
CA LYS A 129 16.65 -8.86 18.91
C LYS A 129 15.16 -8.87 18.61
N THR A 130 14.75 -8.47 17.42
CA THR A 130 13.34 -8.29 17.05
C THR A 130 13.05 -8.88 15.68
N MET A 131 11.79 -9.21 15.44
CA MET A 131 11.31 -9.66 14.13
C MET A 131 10.96 -8.44 13.27
N SER A 132 11.22 -8.53 11.97
CA SER A 132 10.77 -7.54 10.98
C SER A 132 9.28 -7.71 10.70
N LEU A 133 8.56 -6.58 10.58
CA LEU A 133 7.17 -6.53 10.14
C LEU A 133 7.02 -7.16 8.74
N TRP A 134 7.93 -6.86 7.82
CA TRP A 134 7.91 -7.38 6.45
C TRP A 134 7.98 -8.90 6.40
N SER A 135 8.73 -9.53 7.31
CA SER A 135 8.80 -11.00 7.40
C SER A 135 7.48 -11.64 7.83
N TRP A 136 6.60 -10.89 8.49
CA TRP A 136 5.26 -11.34 8.86
C TRP A 136 4.23 -11.03 7.76
N VAL A 137 4.25 -9.82 7.20
CA VAL A 137 3.36 -9.38 6.11
C VAL A 137 3.50 -10.29 4.88
N ASN A 138 4.73 -10.65 4.52
CA ASN A 138 5.01 -11.49 3.34
C ASN A 138 4.70 -12.98 3.51
N ARG A 139 4.10 -13.40 4.63
CA ARG A 139 3.61 -14.78 4.77
C ARG A 139 2.37 -14.96 3.90
N PRO A 140 2.22 -16.08 3.17
CA PRO A 140 1.10 -16.27 2.25
C PRO A 140 -0.29 -16.06 2.85
N SER A 141 -0.47 -16.41 4.14
CA SER A 141 -1.73 -16.25 4.87
C SER A 141 -2.09 -14.80 5.20
N GLU A 142 -1.08 -13.93 5.35
CA GLU A 142 -1.27 -12.51 5.66
C GLU A 142 -1.28 -11.67 4.39
N LEU A 143 -0.40 -12.00 3.44
CA LEU A 143 -0.29 -11.31 2.15
C LEU A 143 -1.62 -11.26 1.40
N SER A 144 -2.41 -12.35 1.44
CA SER A 144 -3.73 -12.40 0.79
C SER A 144 -4.73 -11.38 1.37
N LYS A 145 -4.60 -11.01 2.65
CA LYS A 145 -5.47 -10.00 3.29
C LYS A 145 -5.15 -8.57 2.85
N PHE A 146 -3.91 -8.36 2.42
CA PHE A 146 -3.40 -7.07 1.96
C PHE A 146 -3.46 -6.92 0.44
N ALA A 147 -3.58 -8.02 -0.30
CA ALA A 147 -3.66 -8.01 -1.74
C ALA A 147 -5.00 -7.42 -2.23
N ASN A 148 -4.91 -6.60 -3.26
CA ASN A 148 -6.04 -6.02 -3.95
C ASN A 148 -6.47 -6.93 -5.11
N PRO A 149 -7.70 -7.48 -5.10
CA PRO A 149 -8.19 -8.36 -6.16
C PRO A 149 -8.37 -7.65 -7.52
N LEU A 150 -8.49 -6.32 -7.51
CA LEU A 150 -8.63 -5.46 -8.68
C LEU A 150 -7.29 -5.04 -9.30
N PHE A 151 -6.17 -5.47 -8.73
CA PHE A 151 -4.86 -5.01 -9.19
C PHE A 151 -4.59 -5.41 -10.64
N GLU A 152 -4.27 -4.41 -11.44
CA GLU A 152 -3.79 -4.53 -12.81
C GLU A 152 -2.48 -3.75 -12.93
N ALA A 153 -1.46 -4.39 -13.51
CA ALA A 153 -0.13 -3.79 -13.65
C ALA A 153 -0.19 -2.55 -14.56
N ASN A 154 -0.32 -1.38 -13.96
CA ASN A 154 -0.34 -0.10 -14.65
C ASN A 154 1.07 0.49 -14.71
N SER A 155 1.68 0.53 -15.90
CA SER A 155 3.03 1.09 -16.10
C SER A 155 3.05 2.62 -16.24
N LEU A 156 1.87 3.26 -16.31
CA LEU A 156 1.75 4.70 -16.52
C LEU A 156 1.91 5.48 -15.21
N VAL A 157 2.32 6.74 -15.36
CA VAL A 157 2.30 7.74 -14.29
C VAL A 157 0.85 8.04 -13.91
N ILE A 158 0.54 8.09 -12.61
CA ILE A 158 -0.80 8.36 -12.10
C ILE A 158 -0.89 9.77 -11.50
N TRP A 159 -1.68 10.65 -12.08
CA TRP A 159 -1.82 12.04 -11.63
C TRP A 159 -3.10 12.22 -10.81
N PRO A 160 -3.05 12.14 -9.47
CA PRO A 160 -4.24 12.32 -8.64
C PRO A 160 -4.75 13.76 -8.69
N SER A 161 -6.07 13.92 -8.64
CA SER A 161 -6.71 15.20 -8.38
C SER A 161 -6.44 15.63 -6.93
N VAL A 162 -5.94 16.85 -6.78
CA VAL A 162 -5.73 17.53 -5.49
C VAL A 162 -6.84 18.54 -5.18
N ALA A 163 -7.91 18.56 -5.99
CA ALA A 163 -9.05 19.43 -5.75
C ALA A 163 -9.75 19.04 -4.42
N PRO A 164 -10.17 20.00 -3.58
CA PRO A 164 -10.80 19.70 -2.29
C PRO A 164 -12.01 18.76 -2.39
N GLN A 165 -12.76 18.81 -3.50
CA GLN A 165 -13.91 17.94 -3.76
C GLN A 165 -13.51 16.49 -4.07
N SER A 166 -12.28 16.27 -4.52
CA SER A 166 -11.73 14.95 -4.80
C SER A 166 -11.14 14.28 -3.57
N LEU A 167 -10.88 15.02 -2.49
CA LEU A 167 -10.35 14.51 -1.24
C LEU A 167 -11.49 14.09 -0.32
N GLN A 168 -11.34 12.95 0.34
CA GLN A 168 -12.33 12.43 1.29
C GLN A 168 -11.67 12.18 2.64
N LEU A 169 -12.46 12.16 3.70
CA LEU A 169 -11.99 11.73 5.01
C LEU A 169 -11.73 10.22 4.98
N TRP A 170 -10.56 9.78 5.44
CA TRP A 170 -10.26 8.37 5.57
C TRP A 170 -11.04 7.74 6.73
N GLU A 171 -12.26 7.28 6.43
CA GLU A 171 -13.20 6.78 7.44
C GLU A 171 -12.63 5.55 8.19
N GLY A 172 -11.91 4.67 7.50
CA GLY A 172 -11.29 3.46 8.06
C GLY A 172 -10.26 3.70 9.17
N ILE A 173 -9.71 4.92 9.27
CA ILE A 173 -8.86 5.34 10.38
C ILE A 173 -9.60 6.30 11.31
N PHE A 174 -10.12 7.41 10.77
CA PHE A 174 -10.60 8.52 11.60
C PHE A 174 -12.00 8.29 12.18
N LEU A 175 -12.80 7.41 11.57
CA LEU A 175 -14.16 7.09 12.03
C LEU A 175 -14.33 5.64 12.47
N ARG A 176 -13.25 4.85 12.55
CA ARG A 176 -13.26 3.41 12.83
C ARG A 176 -14.02 2.98 14.09
N TRP A 177 -14.09 3.85 15.10
CA TRP A 177 -14.79 3.59 16.37
C TRP A 177 -16.22 4.16 16.41
N ASN A 178 -16.55 5.05 15.47
CA ASN A 178 -17.84 5.73 15.42
C ASN A 178 -18.78 5.14 14.37
N ARG A 179 -18.24 4.55 13.30
CA ARG A 179 -19.01 3.93 12.22
C ARG A 179 -18.65 2.46 12.10
N SER A 180 -19.68 1.62 11.99
CA SER A 180 -19.48 0.21 11.69
C SER A 180 -19.04 0.05 10.23
N SER A 181 -17.98 -0.71 9.99
CA SER A 181 -17.49 -1.08 8.67
C SER A 181 -18.36 -2.15 8.00
N LYS A 182 -19.33 -2.75 8.71
CA LYS A 182 -20.08 -3.94 8.28
C LYS A 182 -20.56 -3.88 6.83
N TYR A 183 -21.20 -2.78 6.42
CA TYR A 183 -21.72 -2.66 5.05
C TYR A 183 -20.63 -2.51 3.98
N LEU A 184 -19.51 -1.87 4.33
CA LEU A 184 -18.36 -1.75 3.44
C LEU A 184 -17.65 -3.09 3.31
N ASP A 185 -17.54 -3.84 4.42
CA ASP A 185 -16.98 -5.18 4.45
C ASP A 185 -17.84 -6.15 3.60
N GLU A 186 -19.16 -6.13 3.79
CA GLU A 186 -20.11 -6.91 2.98
C GLU A 186 -20.03 -6.55 1.48
N ALA A 187 -19.95 -5.26 1.15
CA ALA A 187 -19.80 -4.81 -0.23
C ALA A 187 -18.45 -5.24 -0.83
N TYR A 188 -17.37 -5.22 -0.04
CA TYR A 188 -16.05 -5.67 -0.46
C TYR A 188 -16.02 -7.19 -0.69
N GLU A 189 -16.61 -7.98 0.20
CA GLU A 189 -16.73 -9.44 0.04
C GLU A 189 -17.51 -9.78 -1.24
N GLU A 190 -18.63 -9.10 -1.49
CA GLU A 190 -19.40 -9.32 -2.72
C GLU A 190 -18.61 -8.92 -3.97
N MET A 191 -17.87 -7.82 -3.91
CA MET A 191 -16.96 -7.42 -4.99
C MET A 191 -15.91 -8.51 -5.27
N VAL A 192 -15.29 -9.08 -4.22
CA VAL A 192 -14.34 -10.19 -4.37
C VAL A 192 -15.00 -11.39 -5.06
N ASN A 193 -16.18 -11.80 -4.60
CA ASN A 193 -16.94 -12.91 -5.18
C ASN A 193 -17.22 -12.70 -6.68
N ILE A 194 -17.64 -11.48 -7.05
CA ILE A 194 -17.92 -11.11 -8.44
C ILE A 194 -16.64 -11.19 -9.28
N ILE A 195 -15.51 -10.74 -8.77
CA ILE A 195 -14.22 -10.79 -9.48
C ILE A 195 -13.79 -12.23 -9.71
N GLU A 196 -13.86 -13.08 -8.68
CA GLU A 196 -13.52 -14.50 -8.78
C GLU A 196 -14.41 -15.22 -9.79
N TYR A 197 -15.73 -15.00 -9.70
CA TYR A 197 -16.68 -15.57 -10.64
C TYR A 197 -16.43 -15.13 -12.09
N ASN A 198 -16.09 -13.85 -12.31
CA ASN A 198 -15.71 -13.36 -13.64
C ASN A 198 -14.42 -14.02 -14.15
N LYS A 199 -13.41 -14.22 -13.30
CA LYS A 199 -12.18 -14.95 -13.67
C LYS A 199 -12.49 -16.39 -14.09
N GLU A 200 -13.37 -17.08 -13.38
CA GLU A 200 -13.81 -18.43 -13.76
C GLU A 200 -14.54 -18.44 -15.11
N LEU A 201 -15.45 -17.50 -15.32
CA LEU A 201 -16.18 -17.38 -16.59
C LEU A 201 -15.23 -17.11 -17.76
N GLN A 202 -14.26 -16.20 -17.59
CA GLN A 202 -13.23 -15.94 -18.59
C GLN A 202 -12.39 -17.19 -18.89
N ALA A 203 -12.02 -17.97 -17.87
CA ALA A 203 -11.32 -19.24 -18.07
C ALA A 203 -12.16 -20.24 -18.88
N LYS A 204 -13.45 -20.38 -18.55
CA LYS A 204 -14.40 -21.24 -19.29
C LYS A 204 -14.56 -20.79 -20.74
N VAL A 205 -14.72 -19.48 -20.99
CA VAL A 205 -14.80 -18.91 -22.35
C VAL A 205 -13.52 -19.22 -23.14
N ASN A 206 -12.34 -19.08 -22.53
CA ASN A 206 -11.08 -19.38 -23.19
C ASN A 206 -10.93 -20.86 -23.55
N ILE A 207 -11.42 -21.77 -22.70
CA ILE A 207 -11.43 -23.21 -22.97
C ILE A 207 -12.37 -23.53 -24.14
N LEU A 208 -13.61 -23.02 -24.10
CA LEU A 208 -14.59 -23.24 -25.16
C LEU A 208 -14.13 -22.68 -26.51
N ARG A 209 -13.47 -21.52 -26.53
CA ARG A 209 -12.87 -20.96 -27.75
C ARG A 209 -11.77 -21.85 -28.32
N ARG A 210 -10.95 -22.48 -27.48
CA ARG A 210 -9.93 -23.44 -27.94
C ARG A 210 -10.58 -24.69 -28.55
N GLN A 211 -11.59 -25.24 -27.88
CA GLN A 211 -12.33 -26.40 -28.38
C GLN A 211 -13.04 -26.11 -29.71
N LEU A 212 -13.64 -24.93 -29.86
CA LEU A 212 -14.26 -24.52 -31.12
C LEU A 212 -13.23 -24.45 -32.25
N ALA A 213 -12.06 -23.86 -32.00
CA ALA A 213 -11.00 -23.75 -33.00
C ALA A 213 -10.44 -25.13 -33.41
N GLU A 214 -10.33 -26.08 -32.47
CA GLU A 214 -9.93 -27.46 -32.74
C GLU A 214 -10.94 -28.16 -33.68
N LEU A 215 -12.25 -28.05 -33.38
CA LEU A 215 -13.31 -28.61 -34.21
C LEU A 215 -13.35 -27.99 -35.62
N GLU A 216 -13.18 -26.68 -35.74
CA GLU A 216 -13.13 -25.98 -37.04
C GLU A 216 -11.93 -26.43 -37.89
N THR A 217 -10.78 -26.75 -37.26
CA THR A 217 -9.63 -27.30 -37.99
C THR A 217 -9.81 -28.76 -38.43
N GLU A 218 -10.56 -29.56 -37.67
CA GLU A 218 -10.86 -30.94 -38.04
C GLU A 218 -11.86 -31.03 -39.21
N ASP A 219 -12.89 -30.18 -39.22
CA ASP A 219 -13.84 -30.07 -40.34
C ASP A 219 -13.13 -29.60 -41.62
N GLY A 220 -12.21 -28.62 -41.52
CA GLY A 220 -11.43 -28.14 -42.66
C GLY A 220 -10.47 -29.17 -43.28
N MET A 221 -10.04 -30.18 -42.52
CA MET A 221 -9.24 -31.31 -43.04
C MET A 221 -10.09 -32.39 -43.71
N GLN A 222 -11.38 -32.53 -43.35
CA GLN A 222 -12.29 -33.48 -43.98
C GLN A 222 -12.83 -32.98 -45.33
N GLU A 223 -12.83 -31.67 -45.57
CA GLU A 223 -13.30 -31.06 -46.84
C GLU A 223 -12.21 -30.93 -47.93
N SER A 224 -10.94 -31.26 -47.65
CA SER A 224 -9.87 -31.29 -48.66
C SER A 224 -9.75 -32.68 -49.32
N PRO A 225 -10.01 -32.81 -50.65
CA PRO A 225 -10.00 -34.09 -51.38
C PRO A 225 -8.60 -34.61 -51.75
#